data_AF-E6YS83-F1
#
_entry.id   AF-E6YS83-F1
#
_cell.length_a   1.000
_cell.length_b   1.000
_cell.length_c   1.000
_cell.angle_alpha   90.00
_cell.angle_beta   90.00
_cell.angle_gamma   90.00
#
_symmetry.space_group_name_H-M   'P 1'
#
loop_
_entity.id
_entity.type
_entity.pdbx_description
1 polymer ?
#
loop_
_entity_poly.entity_id
_entity_poly.type
_entity_poly.pdbx_seq_one_letter_code
_entity_poly.pdbx_strand_id
1 'polypeptide(L)'
;MLISSDDVEDTKMPDPFNDQAEFDHDDPKVLECHDDKTEFNSITEHASRVFPPFDSLYFASHFLWLAISFGFFYLFVSRIIVPRIGGVIETRRDRIVSDLDQAMRIKQETDIVIEIYEKKLAEARLEAKNMIQAANNEIKLKAELQRKKIEAVLEKKLEDAEDKIKKIQDKAMQNINLIAEEITFEIIKKLIDVDISKKSISSAVKAVSH
;
A
#
# COMPACT_ATOMS: atom_id res chain seq x y z
N MET A 1 33.99 11.05 -12.28
CA MET A 1 34.34 10.51 -13.61
C MET A 1 33.33 11.10 -14.58
N LEU A 2 33.78 12.07 -15.38
CA LEU A 2 33.01 12.79 -16.37
C LEU A 2 32.91 11.95 -17.64
N ILE A 3 31.73 11.83 -18.23
CA ILE A 3 31.53 11.37 -19.62
C ILE A 3 30.74 12.51 -20.27
N SER A 4 31.45 13.51 -20.77
CA SER A 4 31.90 13.67 -22.17
C SER A 4 30.73 13.78 -23.13
N SER A 5 30.46 15.05 -23.48
CA SER A 5 29.98 15.47 -24.78
C SER A 5 30.81 14.81 -25.88
N ASP A 6 30.14 14.36 -26.94
CA ASP A 6 30.54 14.38 -28.35
C ASP A 6 29.76 13.26 -29.03
N ASP A 7 28.70 13.62 -29.77
CA ASP A 7 28.12 12.88 -30.90
C ASP A 7 26.95 13.71 -31.46
N VAL A 8 27.28 14.83 -32.10
CA VAL A 8 26.38 15.51 -33.05
C VAL A 8 27.12 15.50 -34.38
N GLU A 9 27.00 14.39 -35.10
CA GLU A 9 27.49 14.25 -36.47
C GLU A 9 26.36 14.55 -37.46
N ASP A 10 26.64 15.57 -38.26
CA ASP A 10 26.10 15.95 -39.56
C ASP A 10 25.18 14.95 -40.28
N THR A 11 23.87 15.25 -40.30
CA THR A 11 22.95 14.77 -41.34
C THR A 11 22.75 15.87 -42.39
N LYS A 12 23.77 16.00 -43.24
CA LYS A 12 23.75 16.83 -44.45
C LYS A 12 22.63 16.35 -45.39
N MET A 13 21.57 17.16 -45.53
CA MET A 13 20.50 16.95 -46.51
C MET A 13 21.03 17.13 -47.95
N PRO A 14 20.53 16.36 -48.93
CA PRO A 14 20.92 16.50 -50.33
C PRO A 14 20.29 17.74 -50.99
N ASP A 15 21.07 18.39 -51.87
CA ASP A 15 20.77 19.64 -52.55
C ASP A 15 19.61 19.51 -53.57
N PRO A 16 18.65 20.45 -53.63
CA PRO A 16 17.49 20.37 -54.52
C PRO A 16 17.71 20.96 -55.93
N PHE A 17 18.97 21.15 -56.38
CA PHE A 17 19.29 21.92 -57.60
C PHE A 17 20.17 21.17 -58.60
N ASN A 18 19.94 19.87 -58.80
CA ASN A 18 20.56 19.13 -59.90
C ASN A 18 19.51 18.53 -60.83
N ASP A 19 19.04 19.35 -61.78
CA ASP A 19 18.34 18.87 -62.97
C ASP A 19 18.87 19.64 -64.19
N GLN A 20 20.01 19.16 -64.69
CA GLN A 20 20.51 19.50 -66.01
C GLN A 20 19.69 18.70 -67.04
N ALA A 21 18.75 19.37 -67.71
CA ALA A 21 18.14 18.89 -68.94
C ALA A 21 18.46 19.87 -70.07
N GLU A 22 19.52 19.50 -70.76
CA GLU A 22 19.97 19.97 -72.05
C GLU A 22 18.96 19.57 -73.13
N PHE A 23 18.47 20.55 -73.91
CA PHE A 23 17.81 20.28 -75.19
C PHE A 23 17.99 21.48 -76.12
N ASP A 24 19.12 21.48 -76.81
CA ASP A 24 19.32 22.19 -78.07
C ASP A 24 18.52 21.48 -79.18
N HIS A 25 17.74 22.22 -79.95
CA HIS A 25 17.48 21.89 -81.35
C HIS A 25 16.97 23.11 -82.13
N ASP A 26 17.87 23.65 -82.96
CA ASP A 26 17.67 24.06 -84.36
C ASP A 26 16.30 24.67 -84.76
N ASP A 27 16.30 25.98 -84.98
CA ASP A 27 15.64 26.61 -86.14
C ASP A 27 16.35 26.14 -87.45
N PRO A 28 15.84 26.34 -88.70
CA PRO A 28 14.62 27.03 -89.16
C PRO A 28 13.84 26.30 -90.28
N LYS A 29 12.59 26.72 -90.58
CA LYS A 29 12.06 26.63 -91.96
C LYS A 29 10.97 27.67 -92.24
N VAL A 30 11.38 28.68 -92.99
CA VAL A 30 10.56 29.57 -93.80
C VAL A 30 9.75 28.80 -94.84
N LEU A 31 8.48 29.14 -95.00
CA LEU A 31 7.67 28.85 -96.18
C LEU A 31 6.65 29.97 -96.38
N GLU A 32 6.96 30.81 -97.37
CA GLU A 32 6.00 31.66 -98.10
C GLU A 32 4.81 30.85 -98.62
N CYS A 33 3.64 31.49 -98.78
CA CYS A 33 2.84 31.41 -100.01
C CYS A 33 1.50 32.21 -99.92
N HIS A 34 1.28 33.00 -100.97
CA HIS A 34 0.00 33.29 -101.63
C HIS A 34 -1.00 34.29 -101.02
N ASP A 35 -0.88 35.53 -101.51
CA ASP A 35 -2.01 36.32 -101.99
C ASP A 35 -2.78 35.56 -103.10
N ASP A 36 -4.09 35.38 -102.94
CA ASP A 36 -5.06 35.65 -104.01
C ASP A 36 -6.47 35.89 -103.44
N LYS A 37 -7.18 36.82 -104.08
CA LYS A 37 -8.43 37.47 -103.69
C LYS A 37 -9.62 36.57 -104.00
N THR A 38 -10.69 36.61 -103.19
CA THR A 38 -12.07 36.89 -103.69
C THR A 38 -13.12 36.93 -102.57
N GLU A 39 -13.91 38.02 -102.61
CA GLU A 39 -15.33 38.16 -102.25
C GLU A 39 -15.80 37.84 -100.81
N PHE A 40 -15.88 38.91 -100.00
CA PHE A 40 -16.78 38.97 -98.84
C PHE A 40 -17.95 39.91 -99.14
N ASN A 41 -19.02 39.37 -99.73
CA ASN A 41 -20.33 40.02 -99.83
C ASN A 41 -21.34 39.24 -98.97
N SER A 42 -21.66 39.78 -97.79
CA SER A 42 -22.99 39.76 -97.18
C SER A 42 -22.92 40.37 -95.77
N ILE A 43 -23.18 41.67 -95.69
CA ILE A 43 -23.53 42.31 -94.42
C ILE A 43 -25.05 42.26 -94.31
N THR A 44 -25.57 41.30 -93.56
CA THR A 44 -26.75 41.50 -92.69
C THR A 44 -26.96 40.28 -91.79
N GLU A 45 -26.45 40.35 -90.56
CA GLU A 45 -27.22 39.98 -89.36
C GLU A 45 -26.53 40.56 -88.12
N HIS A 46 -27.10 41.64 -87.57
CA HIS A 46 -26.73 42.17 -86.28
C HIS A 46 -27.45 41.36 -85.19
N ALA A 47 -26.82 40.28 -84.72
CA ALA A 47 -27.15 39.66 -83.44
C ALA A 47 -25.91 39.75 -82.53
N SER A 48 -25.98 40.65 -81.55
CA SER A 48 -25.12 40.79 -80.36
C SER A 48 -23.73 40.14 -80.42
N ARG A 49 -22.69 40.90 -80.80
CA ARG A 49 -21.30 40.51 -80.50
C ARG A 49 -21.06 40.59 -78.99
N VAL A 50 -21.40 39.52 -78.28
CA VAL A 50 -20.87 39.23 -76.95
C VAL A 50 -19.37 38.98 -77.10
N PHE A 51 -18.56 39.57 -76.22
CA PHE A 51 -17.10 39.38 -76.23
C PHE A 51 -16.81 37.85 -76.17
N PRO A 52 -16.04 37.28 -77.10
CA PRO A 52 -15.95 35.82 -77.30
C PRO A 52 -15.63 34.97 -76.05
N PRO A 53 -14.83 35.42 -75.06
CA PRO A 53 -14.63 34.65 -73.83
C PRO A 53 -15.78 34.77 -72.80
N PHE A 54 -16.82 35.56 -73.05
CA PHE A 54 -17.99 35.72 -72.18
C PHE A 54 -19.30 35.22 -72.83
N ASP A 55 -19.20 34.23 -73.72
CA ASP A 55 -20.38 33.56 -74.25
C ASP A 55 -21.03 32.65 -73.18
N SER A 56 -22.17 33.12 -72.65
CA SER A 56 -22.99 32.48 -71.61
C SER A 56 -23.43 31.03 -71.92
N LEU A 57 -23.43 30.63 -73.20
CA LEU A 57 -23.89 29.31 -73.64
C LEU A 57 -22.97 28.18 -73.16
N TYR A 58 -21.66 28.42 -73.06
CA TYR A 58 -20.71 27.41 -72.59
C TYR A 58 -20.76 27.24 -71.07
N PHE A 59 -21.10 28.29 -70.31
CA PHE A 59 -21.18 28.23 -68.85
C PHE A 59 -22.25 27.25 -68.38
N ALA A 60 -23.40 27.16 -69.08
CA ALA A 60 -24.46 26.21 -68.73
C ALA A 60 -24.00 24.74 -68.76
N SER A 61 -23.20 24.36 -69.75
CA SER A 61 -22.62 23.00 -69.85
C SER A 61 -21.63 22.73 -68.71
N HIS A 62 -20.78 23.71 -68.37
CA HIS A 62 -19.84 23.58 -67.24
C HIS A 62 -20.58 23.41 -65.91
N PHE A 63 -21.66 24.16 -65.68
CA PHE A 63 -22.48 23.99 -64.47
C PHE A 63 -23.21 22.65 -64.41
N LEU A 64 -23.68 22.14 -65.56
CA LEU A 64 -24.30 20.82 -65.63
C LEU A 64 -23.29 19.71 -65.29
N TRP A 65 -22.09 19.75 -65.86
CA TRP A 65 -21.04 18.79 -65.52
C TRP A 65 -20.54 18.96 -64.08
N LEU A 66 -20.45 20.20 -63.59
CA LEU A 66 -20.12 20.48 -62.19
C LEU A 66 -21.18 19.90 -61.25
N ALA A 67 -22.47 20.04 -61.56
CA ALA A 67 -23.54 19.45 -60.77
C ALA A 67 -23.47 17.91 -60.76
N ILE A 68 -23.17 17.28 -61.90
CA ILE A 68 -23.02 15.82 -62.00
C ILE A 68 -21.82 15.33 -61.18
N SER A 69 -20.64 15.93 -61.39
CA SER A 69 -19.40 15.56 -60.70
C SER A 69 -19.45 15.87 -59.20
N PHE A 70 -19.99 17.04 -58.83
CA PHE A 70 -20.20 17.43 -57.43
C PHE A 70 -21.23 16.53 -56.75
N GLY A 71 -22.32 16.16 -57.44
CA GLY A 71 -23.30 15.21 -56.92
C GLY A 71 -22.69 13.83 -56.67
N PHE A 72 -21.92 13.30 -57.62
CA PHE A 72 -21.19 12.04 -57.45
C PHE A 72 -20.18 12.11 -56.29
N PHE A 73 -19.38 13.18 -56.23
CA PHE A 73 -18.42 13.39 -55.16
C PHE A 73 -19.10 13.55 -53.78
N TYR A 74 -20.21 14.28 -53.72
CA TYR A 74 -21.01 14.45 -52.52
C TYR A 74 -21.52 13.11 -51.97
N LEU A 75 -22.05 12.26 -52.85
CA LEU A 75 -22.48 10.91 -52.48
C LEU A 75 -21.29 10.07 -51.98
N PHE A 76 -20.13 10.17 -52.62
CA PHE A 76 -18.91 9.49 -52.17
C PHE A 76 -18.47 9.94 -50.77
N VAL A 77 -18.38 11.25 -50.52
CA VAL A 77 -17.98 11.81 -49.22
C VAL A 77 -18.98 11.42 -48.13
N SER A 78 -20.28 11.62 -48.39
CA SER A 78 -21.36 11.33 -47.44
C SER A 78 -21.40 9.85 -47.07
N ARG A 79 -21.22 8.96 -48.05
CA ARG A 79 -21.35 7.51 -47.84
C ARG A 79 -20.10 6.85 -47.25
N ILE A 80 -18.89 7.37 -47.53
CA ILE A 80 -17.63 6.69 -47.19
C ILE A 80 -16.78 7.50 -46.20
N ILE A 81 -16.58 8.79 -46.44
CA ILE A 81 -15.63 9.60 -45.65
C ILE A 81 -16.23 9.97 -44.29
N VAL A 82 -17.47 10.46 -44.27
CA VAL A 82 -18.17 10.83 -43.03
C VAL A 82 -18.26 9.65 -42.03
N PRO A 83 -18.71 8.44 -42.42
CA PRO A 83 -18.77 7.32 -41.47
C PRO A 83 -17.38 6.85 -41.02
N ARG A 84 -16.34 6.94 -41.86
CA ARG A 84 -14.95 6.61 -41.47
C ARG A 84 -14.45 7.54 -40.36
N ILE A 85 -14.67 8.85 -40.48
CA ILE A 85 -14.24 9.83 -39.47
C ILE A 85 -15.09 9.69 -38.20
N GLY A 86 -16.40 9.48 -38.35
CA GLY A 86 -17.31 9.23 -37.24
C GLY A 86 -16.89 8.02 -36.38
N GLY A 87 -16.49 6.91 -37.01
CA GLY A 87 -16.01 5.72 -36.30
C GLY A 87 -14.75 5.93 -35.46
N VAL A 88 -13.81 6.77 -35.93
CA VAL A 88 -12.58 7.08 -35.17
C VAL A 88 -12.88 7.93 -33.94
N ILE A 89 -13.78 8.91 -34.08
CA ILE A 89 -14.19 9.76 -32.96
C ILE A 89 -14.90 8.91 -31.90
N GLU A 90 -15.79 8.02 -32.32
CA GLU A 90 -16.50 7.14 -31.39
C GLU A 90 -15.55 6.18 -30.67
N THR A 91 -14.64 5.54 -31.40
CA THR A 91 -13.62 4.66 -30.79
C THR A 91 -12.80 5.38 -29.72
N ARG A 92 -12.43 6.65 -29.94
CA ARG A 92 -11.70 7.43 -28.95
C ARG A 92 -12.56 7.77 -27.75
N ARG A 93 -13.82 8.15 -27.95
CA ARG A 93 -14.76 8.40 -26.86
C ARG A 93 -14.97 7.15 -26.02
N ASP A 94 -15.23 6.01 -26.66
CA ASP A 94 -15.41 4.73 -26.00
C ASP A 94 -14.19 4.33 -25.17
N ARG A 95 -12.98 4.53 -25.72
CA ARG A 95 -11.74 4.30 -24.96
C ARG A 95 -11.64 5.21 -23.74
N ILE A 96 -11.88 6.51 -23.90
CA ILE A 96 -11.82 7.46 -22.78
C ILE A 96 -12.85 7.10 -21.69
N VAL A 97 -14.07 6.74 -22.09
CA VAL A 97 -15.12 6.31 -21.14
C VAL A 97 -14.73 5.01 -20.45
N SER A 98 -14.21 4.03 -21.19
CA SER A 98 -13.71 2.78 -20.64
C SER A 98 -12.55 3.00 -19.66
N ASP A 99 -11.57 3.83 -20.03
CA ASP A 99 -10.42 4.13 -19.19
C ASP A 99 -10.84 4.88 -17.91
N LEU A 100 -11.82 5.79 -18.02
CA LEU A 100 -12.39 6.47 -16.87
C LEU A 100 -13.16 5.51 -15.96
N ASP A 101 -13.98 4.61 -16.51
CA ASP A 101 -14.68 3.59 -15.72
C ASP A 101 -13.71 2.64 -15.03
N GLN A 102 -12.67 2.18 -15.74
CA GLN A 102 -11.61 1.35 -15.15
C GLN A 102 -10.86 2.09 -14.03
N ALA A 103 -10.49 3.36 -14.25
CA ALA A 103 -9.85 4.17 -13.23
C ALA A 103 -10.75 4.36 -11.99
N MET A 104 -12.05 4.61 -12.19
CA MET A 104 -13.02 4.71 -11.09
C MET A 104 -13.15 3.40 -10.33
N ARG A 105 -13.22 2.25 -11.01
CA ARG A 105 -13.27 0.92 -10.39
C ARG A 105 -12.03 0.63 -9.57
N ILE A 106 -10.84 0.82 -10.14
CA ILE A 106 -9.57 0.62 -9.44
C ILE A 106 -9.46 1.54 -8.21
N LYS A 107 -9.93 2.78 -8.32
CA LYS A 107 -10.00 3.72 -7.20
C LYS A 107 -10.93 3.20 -6.10
N GLN A 108 -12.14 2.77 -6.45
CA GLN A 108 -13.10 2.20 -5.50
C GLN A 108 -12.56 0.93 -4.81
N GLU A 109 -11.95 0.02 -5.58
CA GLU A 109 -11.31 -1.18 -5.04
C GLU A 109 -10.17 -0.82 -4.09
N THR A 110 -9.35 0.17 -4.43
CA THR A 110 -8.26 0.66 -3.58
C THR A 110 -8.81 1.23 -2.26
N ASP A 111 -9.85 2.06 -2.31
CA ASP A 111 -10.49 2.60 -1.10
C ASP A 111 -11.02 1.48 -0.20
N ILE A 112 -11.67 0.46 -0.78
CA ILE A 112 -12.16 -0.71 -0.04
C ILE A 112 -11.00 -1.48 0.60
N VAL A 113 -9.90 -1.69 -0.13
CA VAL A 113 -8.72 -2.37 0.42
C VAL A 113 -8.09 -1.57 1.56
N ILE A 114 -8.03 -0.24 1.44
CA ILE A 114 -7.54 0.64 2.51
C ILE A 114 -8.41 0.49 3.76
N GLU A 115 -9.74 0.56 3.62
CA GLU A 115 -10.66 0.41 4.75
C GLU A 115 -10.51 -0.96 5.42
N ILE A 116 -10.42 -2.04 4.63
CA ILE A 116 -10.22 -3.40 5.14
C ILE A 116 -8.87 -3.52 5.85
N TYR A 117 -7.81 -2.92 5.31
CA TYR A 117 -6.48 -2.94 5.90
C TYR A 117 -6.47 -2.21 7.25
N GLU A 118 -7.03 -1.00 7.31
CA GLU A 118 -7.13 -0.21 8.54
C GLU A 118 -7.97 -0.94 9.60
N LYS A 119 -9.10 -1.54 9.20
CA LYS A 119 -9.95 -2.35 10.08
C LYS A 119 -9.20 -3.56 10.64
N LYS A 120 -8.51 -4.32 9.78
CA LYS A 120 -7.70 -5.48 10.22
C LYS A 120 -6.59 -5.08 11.16
N LEU A 121 -5.94 -3.94 10.92
CA LEU A 121 -4.91 -3.43 11.80
C LEU A 121 -5.47 -3.01 13.17
N ALA A 122 -6.64 -2.38 13.20
CA ALA A 122 -7.33 -2.02 14.43
C ALA A 122 -7.78 -3.26 15.22
N GLU A 123 -8.35 -4.26 14.54
CA GLU A 123 -8.78 -5.53 15.11
C GLU A 123 -7.59 -6.32 15.71
N ALA A 124 -6.50 -6.47 14.96
CA ALA A 124 -5.29 -7.14 15.44
C ALA A 124 -4.69 -6.43 16.67
N ARG A 125 -4.70 -5.09 16.70
CA ARG A 125 -4.25 -4.31 17.88
C ARG A 125 -5.17 -4.52 19.08
N LEU A 126 -6.49 -4.60 18.86
CA LEU A 126 -7.46 -4.86 19.92
C LEU A 126 -7.28 -6.27 20.48
N GLU A 127 -7.15 -7.27 19.60
CA GLU A 127 -6.94 -8.67 19.98
C GLU A 127 -5.63 -8.85 20.76
N ALA A 128 -4.54 -8.23 20.30
CA ALA A 128 -3.26 -8.24 21.02
C ALA A 128 -3.40 -7.62 22.42
N LYS A 129 -4.09 -6.48 22.55
CA LYS A 129 -4.35 -5.85 23.86
C LYS A 129 -5.17 -6.76 24.77
N ASN A 130 -6.22 -7.38 24.23
CA ASN A 130 -7.06 -8.32 24.99
C ASN A 130 -6.26 -9.54 25.46
N MET A 131 -5.41 -10.09 24.59
CA MET A 131 -4.53 -11.21 24.93
C MET A 131 -3.53 -10.84 26.03
N ILE A 132 -2.90 -9.66 25.93
CA ILE A 132 -1.98 -9.15 26.96
C ILE A 132 -2.71 -8.96 28.30
N GLN A 133 -3.93 -8.41 28.28
CA GLN A 133 -4.74 -8.24 29.49
C GLN A 133 -5.12 -9.59 30.11
N ALA A 134 -5.57 -10.55 29.29
CA ALA A 134 -5.91 -11.89 29.74
C ALA A 134 -4.69 -12.61 30.35
N ALA A 135 -3.53 -12.56 29.67
CA ALA A 135 -2.29 -13.14 30.17
C ALA A 135 -1.83 -12.49 31.48
N ASN A 136 -1.90 -11.16 31.60
CA ASN A 136 -1.58 -10.46 32.85
C ASN A 136 -2.51 -10.87 33.99
N ASN A 137 -3.80 -11.03 33.73
CA ASN A 137 -4.77 -11.49 34.72
C ASN A 137 -4.47 -12.93 35.15
N GLU A 138 -4.18 -13.82 34.21
CA GLU A 138 -3.80 -15.21 34.52
C GLU A 138 -2.50 -15.29 35.34
N ILE A 139 -1.49 -14.48 34.99
CA ILE A 139 -0.23 -14.39 35.75
C ILE A 139 -0.50 -13.91 37.18
N LYS A 140 -1.32 -12.86 37.36
CA LYS A 140 -1.69 -12.37 38.69
C LYS A 140 -2.39 -13.44 39.52
N LEU A 141 -3.36 -14.14 38.95
CA LEU A 141 -4.06 -15.23 39.63
C LEU A 141 -3.11 -16.37 40.02
N LYS A 142 -2.21 -16.77 39.11
CA LYS A 142 -1.19 -17.79 39.42
C LYS A 142 -0.23 -17.33 40.52
N ALA A 143 0.20 -16.07 40.49
CA ALA A 143 1.07 -15.49 41.51
C ALA A 143 0.38 -15.46 42.88
N GLU A 144 -0.89 -15.04 42.95
CA GLU A 144 -1.67 -15.06 44.19
C GLU A 144 -1.85 -16.48 44.74
N LEU A 145 -2.15 -17.46 43.88
CA LEU A 145 -2.26 -18.86 44.29
C LEU A 145 -0.94 -19.42 44.81
N GLN A 146 0.18 -19.12 44.14
CA GLN A 146 1.50 -19.52 44.61
C GLN A 146 1.86 -18.85 45.93
N ARG A 147 1.57 -17.55 46.07
CA ARG A 147 1.80 -16.80 47.31
C ARG A 147 1.02 -17.43 48.47
N LYS A 148 -0.27 -17.72 48.30
CA LYS A 148 -1.10 -18.39 49.31
C LYS A 148 -0.58 -19.77 49.67
N LYS A 149 -0.11 -20.56 48.69
CA LYS A 149 0.52 -21.87 48.95
C LYS A 149 1.80 -21.73 49.78
N ILE A 150 2.64 -20.76 49.45
CA ILE A 150 3.89 -20.51 50.19
C ILE A 150 3.57 -20.01 51.60
N GLU A 151 2.63 -19.08 51.76
CA GLU A 151 2.15 -18.61 53.06
C GLU A 151 1.68 -19.77 53.95
N ALA A 152 0.85 -20.68 53.42
CA ALA A 152 0.39 -21.86 54.17
C ALA A 152 1.54 -22.81 54.56
N VAL A 153 2.53 -22.99 53.69
CA VAL A 153 3.73 -23.79 54.01
C VAL A 153 4.59 -23.12 55.06
N LEU A 154 4.73 -21.79 55.02
CA LEU A 154 5.48 -21.02 56.00
C LEU A 154 4.80 -21.04 57.37
N GLU A 155 3.48 -20.89 57.42
CA GLU A 155 2.69 -20.97 58.64
C GLU A 155 2.85 -22.33 59.32
N LYS A 156 2.76 -23.42 58.54
CA LYS A 156 3.01 -24.78 59.06
C LYS A 156 4.44 -24.96 59.59
N LYS A 157 5.45 -24.41 58.89
CA LYS A 157 6.84 -24.47 59.35
C LYS A 157 7.07 -23.66 60.63
N LEU A 158 6.34 -22.55 60.79
CA LEU A 158 6.38 -21.73 61.99
C LEU A 158 5.78 -22.49 63.17
N GLU A 159 4.61 -23.09 63.00
CA GLU A 159 3.96 -23.94 64.01
C GLU A 159 4.85 -25.13 64.41
N ASP A 160 5.42 -25.86 63.44
CA ASP A 160 6.35 -26.96 63.69
C ASP A 160 7.61 -26.50 64.47
N ALA A 161 8.08 -25.28 64.21
CA ALA A 161 9.24 -24.71 64.91
C ALA A 161 8.88 -24.28 66.34
N GLU A 162 7.73 -23.64 66.54
CA GLU A 162 7.22 -23.27 67.86
C GLU A 162 7.04 -24.50 68.75
N ASP A 163 6.47 -25.59 68.21
CA ASP A 163 6.32 -26.86 68.92
C ASP A 163 7.65 -27.51 69.29
N LYS A 164 8.65 -27.43 68.40
CA LYS A 164 10.02 -27.90 68.71
C LYS A 164 10.66 -27.07 69.81
N ILE A 165 10.52 -25.75 69.77
CA ILE A 165 11.04 -24.85 70.80
C ILE A 165 10.40 -25.15 72.15
N LYS A 166 9.07 -25.28 72.21
CA LYS A 166 8.35 -25.67 73.44
C LYS A 166 8.86 -27.00 74.00
N LYS A 167 9.00 -28.03 73.16
CA LYS A 167 9.54 -29.34 73.58
C LYS A 167 10.98 -29.25 74.11
N ILE A 168 11.82 -28.42 73.51
CA ILE A 168 13.20 -28.20 73.98
C ILE A 168 13.19 -27.43 75.29
N GLN A 169 12.35 -26.40 75.43
CA GLN A 169 12.17 -25.63 76.66
C GLN A 169 11.71 -26.54 77.81
N ASP A 170 10.68 -27.36 77.60
CA ASP A 170 10.15 -28.29 78.60
C ASP A 170 11.23 -29.30 79.06
N LYS A 171 11.98 -29.87 78.10
CA LYS A 171 13.09 -30.77 78.41
C LYS A 171 14.22 -30.07 79.17
N ALA A 172 14.57 -28.85 78.78
CA ALA A 172 15.59 -28.06 79.47
C ALA A 172 15.16 -27.74 80.91
N MET A 173 13.90 -27.33 81.12
CA MET A 173 13.35 -27.08 82.47
C MET A 173 13.35 -28.36 83.32
N GLN A 174 12.97 -29.51 82.76
CA GLN A 174 13.06 -30.80 83.45
C GLN A 174 14.50 -31.15 83.84
N ASN A 175 15.46 -30.98 82.92
CA ASN A 175 16.88 -31.25 83.19
C ASN A 175 17.44 -30.30 84.26
N ILE A 176 17.08 -29.01 84.23
CA ILE A 176 17.49 -28.04 85.26
C ILE A 176 16.93 -28.44 86.63
N ASN A 177 15.66 -28.85 86.71
CA ASN A 177 15.06 -29.32 87.97
C ASN A 177 15.79 -30.55 88.53
N LEU A 178 16.16 -31.51 87.68
CA LEU A 178 16.95 -32.69 88.09
C LEU A 178 18.34 -32.31 88.60
N ILE A 179 19.05 -31.43 87.87
CA ILE A 179 20.38 -30.95 88.27
C ILE A 179 20.29 -30.15 89.58
N ALA A 180 19.25 -29.33 89.75
CA ALA A 180 19.02 -28.56 90.97
C ALA A 180 18.73 -29.47 92.18
N GLU A 181 17.92 -30.52 92.02
CA GLU A 181 17.71 -31.55 93.06
C GLU A 181 19.03 -32.24 93.43
N GLU A 182 19.86 -32.61 92.45
CA GLU A 182 21.15 -33.27 92.66
C GLU A 182 22.18 -32.36 93.37
N ILE A 183 22.33 -31.12 92.91
CA ILE A 183 23.22 -30.13 93.54
C ILE A 183 22.76 -29.81 94.96
N THR A 184 21.45 -29.64 95.18
CA THR A 184 20.90 -29.35 96.52
C THR A 184 21.16 -30.51 97.47
N PHE A 185 20.99 -31.76 97.00
CA PHE A 185 21.33 -32.95 97.79
C PHE A 185 22.82 -33.01 98.16
N GLU A 186 23.71 -32.77 97.20
CA GLU A 186 25.16 -32.71 97.44
C GLU A 186 25.55 -31.61 98.45
N ILE A 187 24.96 -30.42 98.33
CA ILE A 187 25.23 -29.30 99.25
C ILE A 187 24.76 -29.65 100.67
N ILE A 188 23.53 -30.15 100.83
CA ILE A 188 22.97 -30.51 102.15
C ILE A 188 23.80 -31.62 102.81
N LYS A 189 24.17 -32.65 102.04
CA LYS A 189 25.02 -33.75 102.53
C LYS A 189 26.36 -33.23 103.05
N LYS A 190 27.00 -32.30 102.34
CA LYS A 190 28.26 -31.68 102.78
C LYS A 190 28.13 -30.75 103.99
N LEU A 191 26.96 -30.14 104.20
CA LEU A 191 26.78 -29.10 105.22
C LEU A 191 26.29 -29.63 106.57
N ILE A 192 25.44 -30.67 106.57
CA ILE A 192 24.70 -31.09 107.78
C ILE A 192 25.07 -32.53 108.22
N ASP A 193 25.77 -33.32 107.40
CA ASP A 193 26.19 -34.71 107.68
C ASP A 193 25.05 -35.63 108.19
N VAL A 194 23.81 -35.35 107.75
CA VAL A 194 22.59 -36.12 108.06
C VAL A 194 21.94 -36.55 106.75
N ASP A 195 21.64 -37.85 106.63
CA ASP A 195 20.94 -38.42 105.46
C ASP A 195 19.45 -38.03 105.47
N ILE A 196 19.11 -36.93 104.79
CA ILE A 196 17.72 -36.53 104.57
C ILE A 196 17.15 -37.31 103.37
N SER A 197 15.92 -37.82 103.50
CA SER A 197 15.30 -38.59 102.42
C SER A 197 15.14 -37.77 101.14
N LYS A 198 15.55 -38.35 100.01
CA LYS A 198 15.50 -37.76 98.65
C LYS A 198 14.10 -37.22 98.27
N LYS A 199 13.05 -37.78 98.88
CA LYS A 199 11.64 -37.41 98.67
C LYS A 199 11.31 -36.03 99.26
N SER A 200 11.91 -35.66 100.40
CA SER A 200 11.71 -34.36 101.04
C SER A 200 12.31 -33.22 100.21
N ILE A 201 13.55 -33.42 99.74
CA ILE A 201 14.30 -32.45 98.92
C ILE A 201 13.59 -32.22 97.58
N SER A 202 13.15 -33.29 96.90
CA SER A 202 12.37 -33.16 95.67
C SER A 202 11.07 -32.38 95.88
N SER A 203 10.37 -32.57 97.00
CA SER A 203 9.15 -31.82 97.29
C SER A 203 9.40 -30.32 97.55
N ALA A 204 10.51 -29.99 98.22
CA ALA A 204 10.88 -28.61 98.52
C ALA A 204 11.33 -27.85 97.27
N VAL A 205 12.14 -28.48 96.40
CA VAL A 205 12.57 -27.88 95.11
C VAL A 205 11.37 -27.65 94.19
N LYS A 206 10.44 -28.60 94.12
CA LYS A 206 9.19 -28.45 93.33
C LYS A 206 8.24 -27.39 93.88
N ALA A 207 8.22 -27.16 95.20
CA ALA A 207 7.39 -26.12 95.81
C ALA A 207 7.87 -24.70 95.48
N VAL A 208 9.17 -24.53 95.16
CA VAL A 208 9.75 -23.24 94.76
C VAL A 208 9.74 -23.05 93.24
N SER A 209 9.71 -24.12 92.45
CA SER A 209 9.70 -24.05 90.97
C SER A 209 8.32 -23.81 90.35
N HIS A 210 7.30 -23.51 91.15
CA HIS A 210 5.90 -23.41 90.74
C HIS A 210 5.43 -21.95 90.63
#